data_AF-A0A9W7SMH2-F1
#
_entry.id   AF-A0A9W7SMH2-F1
#
_cell.length_a   1.000
_cell.length_b   1.000
_cell.length_c   1.000
_cell.angle_alpha   90.00
_cell.angle_beta   90.00
_cell.angle_gamma   90.00
#
_symmetry.space_group_name_H-M   'P 1'
#
loop_
_entity.id
_entity.type
_entity.pdbx_description
1 polymer ?
#
loop_
_entity_poly.entity_id
_entity_poly.type
_entity_poly.pdbx_seq_one_letter_code
_entity_poly.pdbx_strand_id
1 'polypeptide(L)'
;VRLLYRSVCDQKRVSVPEFRVTLAHAAATSRGADMEQLLNHLLVPKHGQLVPAVSLPSSSLTRDGGNASQNSPSIPGNTRATNISLGTAHRVNRPLNIEKSSQNSKKRPMDAMDSAPPLSGQPIAHMEPLPFANVSGGFMVGRPVLQSVEDFDRDNPWEPKPKLVAVAAPKINMQNKIALHDVCQKLGMVIELDVRETAPHCFAGSIKIGEAACIENKGPFRSKKEAREALAAAALPLMQRVQLDNQQCGKKAVLVRKSIAEHLTCENWVGTLQNYVQAHVRGYVVPDYTVYETKGNKPQFACTVTFPGAPLTPFGSTTELWPSKSEARKAAAREAVLWLRSQGADVRAAQVLPTPACKKRKQTGTPPQVIEADENFTGSTQALTEVDVNAIGSDSLPQRVHNMVALLGFTQPAWDTKPSLPPPGTLARDQSLGGFVDMACVFIAKDAEKEPRLAGRIGEVKNVYGRKKAKEMCCLEVLRVLEGIKQSR
;
A
#
# COMPACT_ATOMS: atom_id res chain seq x y z
N VAL A 1 0.51 -36.76 -10.60
CA VAL A 1 0.24 -37.93 -9.72
C VAL A 1 0.58 -37.66 -8.25
N ARG A 2 1.83 -37.30 -7.87
CA ARG A 2 2.18 -37.00 -6.46
C ARG A 2 1.41 -35.82 -5.82
N LEU A 3 0.99 -34.82 -6.61
CA LEU A 3 0.20 -33.68 -6.11
C LEU A 3 -1.29 -34.00 -5.89
N LEU A 4 -1.85 -34.98 -6.61
CA LEU A 4 -3.24 -35.41 -6.42
C LEU A 4 -3.40 -36.32 -5.18
N TYR A 5 -2.33 -37.04 -4.80
CA TYR A 5 -2.36 -37.92 -3.63
C TYR A 5 -2.38 -37.16 -2.29
N ARG A 6 -1.82 -35.94 -2.26
CA ARG A 6 -1.74 -35.14 -1.02
C ARG A 6 -3.07 -34.48 -0.65
N SER A 7 -3.95 -34.23 -1.61
CA SER A 7 -5.25 -33.59 -1.36
C SER A 7 -6.32 -34.55 -0.84
N VAL A 8 -6.13 -35.86 -0.96
CA VAL A 8 -7.12 -36.87 -0.58
C VAL A 8 -6.88 -37.41 0.85
N CYS A 9 -5.71 -37.19 1.44
CA CYS A 9 -5.37 -37.70 2.76
C CYS A 9 -5.81 -36.80 3.94
N ASP A 10 -6.17 -35.54 3.72
CA ASP A 10 -6.50 -34.58 4.81
C ASP A 10 -8.00 -34.50 5.17
N GLN A 11 -8.86 -35.34 4.59
CA GLN A 11 -10.28 -35.39 4.96
C GLN A 11 -10.75 -36.82 5.23
N LYS A 12 -10.54 -37.32 6.45
CA LYS A 12 -11.31 -38.46 6.98
C LYS A 12 -11.59 -38.34 8.48
N ARG A 13 -12.79 -37.84 8.82
CA ARG A 13 -13.62 -38.32 9.93
C ARG A 13 -15.10 -38.09 9.60
N VAL A 14 -15.67 -38.91 8.72
CA VAL A 14 -17.08 -39.34 8.77
C VAL A 14 -17.16 -40.73 8.13
N SER A 15 -17.95 -41.59 8.74
CA SER A 15 -18.12 -43.03 8.47
C SER A 15 -19.21 -43.34 7.42
N VAL A 16 -19.08 -44.54 6.82
CA VAL A 16 -20.10 -45.40 6.13
C VAL A 16 -20.34 -45.13 4.61
N PRO A 17 -20.63 -46.14 3.74
CA PRO A 17 -19.88 -47.37 3.40
C PRO A 17 -19.58 -47.52 1.88
N GLU A 18 -18.71 -48.50 1.57
CA GLU A 18 -18.55 -49.27 0.32
C GLU A 18 -19.03 -48.72 -1.04
N PHE A 19 -18.07 -48.29 -1.87
CA PHE A 19 -18.03 -48.59 -3.30
C PHE A 19 -16.55 -48.82 -3.70
N ARG A 20 -16.13 -50.09 -3.77
CA ARG A 20 -14.88 -50.54 -4.40
C ARG A 20 -15.25 -51.15 -5.76
N VAL A 21 -14.23 -51.25 -6.65
CA VAL A 21 -14.28 -51.68 -8.07
C VAL A 21 -14.50 -50.44 -8.97
N THR A 22 -13.62 -50.01 -9.88
CA THR A 22 -12.55 -50.64 -10.68
C THR A 22 -11.59 -49.53 -11.13
N LEU A 23 -10.34 -49.50 -10.63
CA LEU A 23 -9.30 -48.63 -11.23
C LEU A 23 -7.90 -49.27 -11.20
N ALA A 24 -7.84 -50.58 -10.97
CA ALA A 24 -6.58 -51.31 -10.81
C ALA A 24 -6.09 -52.04 -12.08
N HIS A 25 -6.84 -52.04 -13.19
CA HIS A 25 -6.48 -52.85 -14.36
C HIS A 25 -5.85 -52.11 -15.55
N ALA A 26 -5.87 -50.77 -15.57
CA ALA A 26 -5.35 -49.99 -16.71
C ALA A 26 -3.87 -49.57 -16.57
N ALA A 27 -3.22 -49.80 -15.43
CA ALA A 27 -1.86 -49.30 -15.17
C ALA A 27 -0.73 -50.26 -15.60
N ALA A 28 -1.03 -51.45 -16.14
CA ALA A 28 -0.04 -52.50 -16.35
C ALA A 28 0.36 -52.75 -17.82
N THR A 29 -0.21 -52.06 -18.82
CA THR A 29 0.16 -52.36 -20.22
C THR A 29 -0.04 -51.15 -21.14
N SER A 30 0.94 -50.25 -21.18
CA SER A 30 1.21 -49.39 -22.35
C SER A 30 2.43 -48.49 -22.04
N ARG A 31 3.61 -48.94 -22.47
CA ARG A 31 4.71 -48.01 -22.76
C ARG A 31 4.50 -47.57 -24.22
N GLY A 32 3.95 -46.38 -24.43
CA GLY A 32 3.92 -45.72 -25.73
C GLY A 32 2.55 -45.48 -26.39
N ALA A 33 1.48 -45.22 -25.63
CA ALA A 33 0.24 -44.70 -26.21
C ALA A 33 0.18 -43.17 -26.16
N ASP A 34 -0.22 -42.58 -27.28
CA ASP A 34 -0.37 -41.15 -27.54
C ASP A 34 -1.50 -40.53 -26.69
N MET A 35 -1.32 -39.27 -26.26
CA MET A 35 -2.21 -38.60 -25.30
C MET A 35 -3.64 -38.43 -25.85
N GLU A 36 -3.81 -38.41 -27.17
CA GLU A 36 -5.12 -38.36 -27.84
C GLU A 36 -5.95 -39.64 -27.63
N GLN A 37 -5.34 -40.81 -27.48
CA GLN A 37 -6.09 -42.05 -27.23
C GLN A 37 -6.67 -42.11 -25.82
N LEU A 38 -6.02 -41.47 -24.84
CA LEU A 38 -6.52 -41.38 -23.46
C LEU A 38 -7.72 -40.44 -23.34
N LEU A 39 -7.79 -39.40 -24.17
CA LEU A 39 -8.93 -38.48 -24.21
C LEU A 39 -10.20 -39.11 -24.81
N ASN A 40 -10.04 -40.06 -25.74
CA ASN A 40 -11.16 -40.79 -26.35
C ASN A 40 -11.90 -41.76 -25.41
N HIS A 41 -11.34 -42.05 -24.23
CA HIS A 41 -11.97 -42.93 -23.23
C HIS A 41 -12.62 -42.18 -22.06
N LEU A 42 -12.65 -40.84 -22.08
CA LEU A 42 -13.37 -40.06 -21.07
C LEU A 42 -14.88 -40.09 -21.33
N LEU A 43 -15.59 -40.78 -20.44
CA LEU A 43 -17.04 -40.81 -20.40
C LEU A 43 -17.55 -39.66 -19.51
N VAL A 44 -18.52 -38.89 -20.02
CA VAL A 44 -19.15 -37.79 -19.28
C VAL A 44 -20.59 -38.20 -18.93
N PRO A 45 -21.05 -38.00 -17.68
CA PRO A 45 -22.41 -38.33 -17.30
C PRO A 45 -23.40 -37.32 -17.90
N LYS A 46 -24.38 -37.81 -18.68
CA LYS A 46 -25.52 -37.03 -19.17
C LYS A 46 -26.80 -37.82 -18.94
N HIS A 47 -27.74 -37.28 -18.16
CA HIS A 47 -29.03 -37.91 -17.84
C HIS A 47 -28.95 -39.38 -17.36
N GLY A 48 -28.01 -39.70 -16.47
CA GLY A 48 -27.91 -41.02 -15.86
C GLY A 48 -27.26 -42.11 -16.73
N GLN A 49 -26.72 -41.78 -17.90
CA GLN A 49 -25.84 -42.65 -18.68
C GLN A 49 -24.49 -41.99 -19.00
N LEU A 50 -23.45 -42.82 -19.05
CA LEU A 50 -22.08 -42.42 -19.39
C LEU A 50 -21.89 -42.51 -20.91
N VAL A 51 -21.57 -41.39 -21.57
CA VAL A 51 -21.42 -41.32 -23.04
C VAL A 51 -20.03 -40.78 -23.41
N PRO A 52 -19.37 -41.25 -24.49
CA PRO A 52 -18.05 -40.77 -24.91
C PRO A 52 -18.07 -39.30 -25.35
N ALA A 53 -17.07 -38.53 -24.90
CA ALA A 53 -16.98 -37.07 -25.08
C ALA A 53 -16.94 -36.57 -26.54
N VAL A 54 -16.66 -37.45 -27.52
CA VAL A 54 -16.44 -37.07 -28.93
C VAL A 54 -17.73 -37.01 -29.77
N SER A 55 -18.89 -37.29 -29.17
CA SER A 55 -20.15 -37.50 -29.92
C SER A 55 -21.10 -36.28 -29.96
N LEU A 56 -20.60 -35.05 -29.86
CA LEU A 56 -21.44 -33.84 -29.94
C LEU A 56 -21.39 -33.23 -31.36
N PRO A 57 -22.47 -33.30 -32.15
CA PRO A 57 -22.52 -32.61 -33.43
C PRO A 57 -22.68 -31.09 -33.23
N SER A 58 -21.82 -30.32 -33.89
CA SER A 58 -21.91 -28.87 -34.02
C SER A 58 -23.10 -28.49 -34.91
N SER A 59 -24.12 -27.83 -34.35
CA SER A 59 -25.22 -27.28 -35.11
C SER A 59 -24.83 -25.92 -35.70
N SER A 60 -24.60 -25.89 -37.01
CA SER A 60 -24.61 -24.69 -37.83
C SER A 60 -26.05 -24.31 -38.16
N LEU A 61 -26.44 -23.06 -37.89
CA LEU A 61 -27.74 -22.53 -38.28
C LEU A 61 -27.59 -21.79 -39.60
N THR A 62 -28.10 -22.40 -40.67
CA THR A 62 -28.30 -21.81 -41.98
C THR A 62 -29.52 -20.89 -41.99
N ARG A 63 -29.41 -19.91 -42.88
CA ARG A 63 -30.35 -18.84 -43.23
C ARG A 63 -31.12 -19.27 -44.47
N ASP A 64 -32.43 -19.02 -44.47
CA ASP A 64 -33.41 -18.87 -45.58
C ASP A 64 -34.77 -19.37 -45.08
N GLY A 65 -35.94 -18.77 -45.30
CA GLY A 65 -36.37 -17.65 -46.13
C GLY A 65 -37.90 -17.82 -46.34
N GLY A 66 -38.65 -16.72 -46.44
CA GLY A 66 -39.89 -16.70 -47.24
C GLY A 66 -41.26 -16.70 -46.55
N ASN A 67 -41.83 -15.49 -46.50
CA ASN A 67 -43.17 -15.10 -46.99
C ASN A 67 -44.49 -15.25 -46.18
N ALA A 68 -45.15 -14.06 -46.09
CA ALA A 68 -46.58 -13.75 -46.22
C ALA A 68 -47.52 -14.23 -45.08
N SER A 69 -48.54 -13.51 -44.61
CA SER A 69 -49.31 -12.38 -45.13
C SER A 69 -50.17 -11.79 -44.00
N GLN A 70 -50.54 -10.50 -44.14
CA GLN A 70 -51.82 -9.89 -43.71
C GLN A 70 -52.25 -9.89 -42.23
N ASN A 71 -52.22 -8.71 -41.58
CA ASN A 71 -53.44 -7.91 -41.35
C ASN A 71 -53.16 -6.62 -40.55
N SER A 72 -53.57 -5.50 -41.13
CA SER A 72 -53.78 -4.18 -40.51
C SER A 72 -55.06 -4.18 -39.65
N PRO A 73 -55.36 -3.19 -38.77
CA PRO A 73 -55.69 -1.82 -39.24
C PRO A 73 -55.31 -0.61 -38.32
N SER A 74 -55.20 0.57 -38.99
CA SER A 74 -55.59 1.96 -38.60
C SER A 74 -55.07 2.58 -37.28
N ILE A 75 -54.20 3.62 -37.24
CA ILE A 75 -54.35 5.09 -37.54
C ILE A 75 -55.28 5.83 -36.54
N PRO A 76 -55.10 7.14 -36.16
CA PRO A 76 -54.04 8.17 -36.38
C PRO A 76 -53.48 8.72 -35.04
N GLY A 77 -52.49 9.61 -34.89
CA GLY A 77 -51.82 10.59 -35.75
C GLY A 77 -51.69 11.90 -34.94
N ASN A 78 -50.51 12.54 -34.88
CA ASN A 78 -50.38 13.98 -35.12
C ASN A 78 -48.91 14.46 -35.18
N THR A 79 -48.64 15.14 -36.28
CA THR A 79 -47.47 15.93 -36.63
C THR A 79 -47.39 17.25 -35.86
N ARG A 80 -46.18 17.71 -35.53
CA ARG A 80 -45.79 19.11 -35.80
C ARG A 80 -44.27 19.28 -35.90
N ALA A 81 -43.86 19.79 -37.06
CA ALA A 81 -42.53 20.26 -37.38
C ALA A 81 -42.31 21.70 -36.89
N THR A 82 -41.06 22.08 -36.66
CA THR A 82 -40.53 23.41 -37.02
C THR A 82 -39.02 23.32 -37.29
N ASN A 83 -38.65 23.82 -38.46
CA ASN A 83 -37.32 24.19 -38.92
C ASN A 83 -36.60 25.14 -37.94
N ILE A 84 -35.26 25.23 -38.02
CA ILE A 84 -34.54 26.48 -38.33
C ILE A 84 -33.10 26.17 -38.79
N SER A 85 -32.73 26.98 -39.78
CA SER A 85 -31.60 27.07 -40.70
C SER A 85 -30.18 27.31 -40.15
N LEU A 86 -29.23 26.86 -40.98
CA LEU A 86 -27.96 27.47 -41.47
C LEU A 86 -27.10 28.42 -40.61
N GLY A 87 -25.78 28.16 -40.73
CA GLY A 87 -24.70 29.15 -40.76
C GLY A 87 -23.54 28.76 -39.83
N THR A 88 -22.25 28.90 -40.13
CA THR A 88 -21.50 29.41 -41.27
C THR A 88 -20.05 28.95 -41.01
N ALA A 89 -19.32 28.64 -42.08
CA ALA A 89 -17.94 28.19 -42.03
C ALA A 89 -16.97 29.22 -41.42
N HIS A 90 -15.98 28.77 -40.64
CA HIS A 90 -14.69 29.45 -40.59
C HIS A 90 -13.53 28.44 -40.57
N ARG A 91 -12.86 28.41 -41.71
CA ARG A 91 -11.59 27.79 -42.03
C ARG A 91 -10.50 28.79 -41.62
N VAL A 92 -9.59 28.42 -40.71
CA VAL A 92 -8.36 29.19 -40.46
C VAL A 92 -7.15 28.26 -40.59
N ASN A 93 -6.27 28.69 -41.50
CA ASN A 93 -5.04 28.05 -41.90
C ASN A 93 -3.96 28.10 -40.79
N ARG A 94 -3.33 26.96 -40.54
CA ARG A 94 -1.86 26.81 -40.31
C ARG A 94 -1.28 26.33 -41.65
N PRO A 95 0.02 26.49 -42.00
CA PRO A 95 1.18 26.65 -41.12
C PRO A 95 2.24 27.66 -41.63
N LEU A 96 3.29 27.89 -40.83
CA LEU A 96 4.70 28.04 -41.25
C LEU A 96 5.49 28.36 -39.98
N ASN A 97 6.39 27.46 -39.56
CA ASN A 97 7.47 27.89 -38.68
C ASN A 97 8.77 27.23 -39.10
N ILE A 98 9.78 28.08 -39.08
CA ILE A 98 11.02 28.06 -39.82
C ILE A 98 12.09 27.28 -39.06
N GLU A 99 12.89 26.54 -39.82
CA GLU A 99 14.15 25.92 -39.41
C GLU A 99 15.11 26.95 -38.80
N LYS A 100 15.72 26.64 -37.65
CA LYS A 100 17.09 27.07 -37.36
C LYS A 100 17.90 25.95 -36.73
N SER A 101 18.76 25.41 -37.58
CA SER A 101 20.06 24.82 -37.29
C SER A 101 20.91 25.74 -36.40
N SER A 102 21.62 25.18 -35.42
CA SER A 102 22.97 25.66 -35.11
C SER A 102 23.80 24.52 -34.53
N GLN A 103 24.87 24.21 -35.25
CA GLN A 103 25.93 23.27 -34.90
C GLN A 103 27.04 23.94 -34.07
N ASN A 104 27.79 23.08 -33.37
CA ASN A 104 29.26 23.08 -33.20
C ASN A 104 30.00 24.19 -32.42
N SER A 105 30.67 23.76 -31.34
CA SER A 105 32.14 23.84 -31.19
C SER A 105 32.57 23.00 -29.96
N LYS A 106 33.20 21.82 -30.12
CA LYS A 106 34.66 21.58 -30.19
C LYS A 106 35.49 22.40 -29.17
N LYS A 107 36.05 21.72 -28.16
CA LYS A 107 37.47 21.80 -27.72
C LYS A 107 37.79 20.65 -26.74
N ARG A 108 38.78 19.83 -27.11
CA ARG A 108 39.57 18.92 -26.23
C ARG A 108 40.81 19.70 -25.70
N PRO A 109 41.83 19.05 -25.12
CA PRO A 109 41.95 18.58 -23.74
C PRO A 109 43.13 19.29 -23.03
N MET A 110 43.25 19.19 -21.71
CA MET A 110 44.54 19.40 -21.03
C MET A 110 44.67 18.37 -19.90
N ASP A 111 45.67 17.51 -20.06
CA ASP A 111 46.30 16.72 -19.03
C ASP A 111 47.05 17.64 -18.05
N ALA A 112 47.05 17.29 -16.76
CA ALA A 112 48.27 17.10 -15.97
C ALA A 112 47.95 16.91 -14.48
N MET A 113 48.36 15.74 -13.98
CA MET A 113 49.04 15.49 -12.72
C MET A 113 48.51 16.12 -11.43
N ASP A 114 48.02 15.26 -10.53
CA ASP A 114 48.67 15.18 -9.22
C ASP A 114 48.58 13.77 -8.63
N SER A 115 49.75 13.23 -8.30
CA SER A 115 49.96 11.89 -7.76
C SER A 115 50.30 12.02 -6.28
N ALA A 116 49.61 11.29 -5.42
CA ALA A 116 49.97 11.13 -4.01
C ALA A 116 49.77 9.68 -3.55
N PRO A 117 50.53 9.21 -2.54
CA PRO A 117 51.20 7.91 -2.56
C PRO A 117 50.43 6.75 -1.88
N PRO A 118 50.80 5.49 -2.18
CA PRO A 118 50.24 4.32 -1.49
C PRO A 118 50.85 4.15 -0.08
N LEU A 119 49.96 3.97 0.90
CA LEU A 119 50.32 3.57 2.25
C LEU A 119 50.91 2.15 2.26
N SER A 120 52.04 2.03 2.94
CA SER A 120 52.84 0.83 3.12
C SER A 120 52.08 -0.28 3.84
N GLY A 121 52.03 -1.45 3.19
CA GLY A 121 51.70 -2.71 3.84
C GLY A 121 52.90 -3.19 4.66
N GLN A 122 52.72 -3.31 5.97
CA GLN A 122 53.65 -4.01 6.85
C GLN A 122 53.43 -5.53 6.70
N PRO A 123 54.50 -6.35 6.55
CA PRO A 123 54.37 -7.79 6.47
C PRO A 123 54.08 -8.40 7.85
N ILE A 124 53.12 -9.30 7.90
CA ILE A 124 52.80 -10.15 9.04
C ILE A 124 54.01 -11.05 9.30
N ALA A 125 54.64 -10.86 10.45
CA ALA A 125 55.73 -11.69 10.93
C ALA A 125 55.23 -13.14 11.11
N HIS A 126 55.95 -14.02 10.44
CA HIS A 126 55.85 -15.47 10.48
C HIS A 126 56.26 -15.95 11.88
N MET A 127 55.29 -16.35 12.72
CA MET A 127 55.62 -17.03 14.00
C MET A 127 56.00 -18.49 13.71
N GLU A 128 57.24 -18.78 14.01
CA GLU A 128 57.88 -20.09 14.02
C GLU A 128 57.26 -20.99 15.11
N PRO A 129 56.87 -22.24 14.82
CA PRO A 129 56.43 -23.17 15.85
C PRO A 129 57.64 -23.77 16.58
N LEU A 130 57.75 -23.49 17.88
CA LEU A 130 58.74 -24.12 18.75
C LEU A 130 58.51 -25.65 18.84
N PRO A 131 59.58 -26.46 18.83
CA PRO A 131 59.46 -27.91 18.91
C PRO A 131 59.11 -28.37 20.33
N PHE A 132 58.07 -29.20 20.42
CA PHE A 132 57.76 -29.97 21.62
C PHE A 132 58.86 -31.02 21.85
N ALA A 133 59.78 -30.71 22.77
CA ALA A 133 60.69 -31.69 23.33
C ALA A 133 59.91 -32.62 24.28
N ASN A 134 59.91 -33.89 23.90
CA ASN A 134 59.33 -35.01 24.64
C ASN A 134 60.23 -35.30 25.86
N VAL A 135 59.83 -34.87 27.06
CA VAL A 135 60.47 -35.26 28.32
C VAL A 135 59.50 -36.16 29.09
N SER A 136 59.60 -37.45 28.80
CA SER A 136 59.13 -38.49 29.71
C SER A 136 60.11 -38.58 30.87
N GLY A 137 59.72 -38.07 32.03
CA GLY A 137 60.51 -38.15 33.26
C GLY A 137 59.63 -37.89 34.47
N GLY A 138 59.35 -38.95 35.22
CA GLY A 138 58.48 -38.90 36.38
C GLY A 138 58.98 -37.97 37.48
N PHE A 139 58.12 -37.05 37.89
CA PHE A 139 58.13 -36.46 39.23
C PHE A 139 56.68 -36.39 39.70
N MET A 140 56.31 -37.30 40.60
CA MET A 140 55.18 -37.08 41.50
C MET A 140 55.60 -36.03 42.52
N VAL A 141 55.45 -34.76 42.16
CA VAL A 141 55.48 -33.65 43.11
C VAL A 141 54.18 -32.89 42.90
N GLY A 142 53.43 -32.73 44.00
CA GLY A 142 52.03 -32.33 44.00
C GLY A 142 51.74 -31.17 43.06
N ARG A 143 50.74 -31.36 42.19
CA ARG A 143 50.14 -30.22 41.49
C ARG A 143 49.75 -29.19 42.56
N PRO A 144 50.18 -27.93 42.45
CA PRO A 144 49.61 -26.88 43.29
C PRO A 144 48.10 -26.92 43.02
N VAL A 145 47.34 -27.21 44.07
CA VAL A 145 45.89 -27.07 44.05
C VAL A 145 45.66 -25.60 43.71
N LEU A 146 45.19 -25.33 42.49
CA LEU A 146 44.81 -23.99 42.08
C LEU A 146 43.74 -23.55 43.09
N GLN A 147 44.12 -22.65 43.99
CA GLN A 147 43.24 -22.08 44.98
C GLN A 147 42.07 -21.45 44.24
N SER A 148 40.84 -21.69 44.71
CA SER A 148 39.66 -21.08 44.09
C SER A 148 39.79 -19.56 44.15
N VAL A 149 39.21 -18.85 43.18
CA VAL A 149 39.22 -17.38 43.15
C VAL A 149 38.64 -16.83 44.46
N GLU A 150 37.63 -17.51 45.00
CA GLU A 150 36.98 -17.16 46.27
C GLU A 150 37.91 -17.36 47.48
N ASP A 151 38.73 -18.41 47.49
CA ASP A 151 39.71 -18.63 48.56
C ASP A 151 40.90 -17.66 48.48
N PHE A 152 41.31 -17.25 47.28
CA PHE A 152 42.36 -16.25 47.09
C PHE A 152 41.90 -14.86 47.56
N ASP A 153 40.66 -14.48 47.24
CA ASP A 153 40.05 -13.22 47.69
C ASP A 153 39.90 -13.16 49.23
N ARG A 154 39.64 -14.32 49.87
CA ARG A 154 39.54 -14.41 51.34
C ARG A 154 40.90 -14.24 52.00
N ASP A 155 41.97 -14.76 51.39
CA ASP A 155 43.32 -14.74 51.96
C ASP A 155 44.07 -13.42 51.69
N ASN A 156 43.60 -12.58 50.75
CA ASN A 156 44.17 -11.27 50.43
C ASN A 156 43.18 -10.10 50.65
N PRO A 157 42.73 -9.84 51.89
CA PRO A 157 41.74 -8.78 52.18
C PRO A 157 42.25 -7.36 51.92
N TRP A 158 43.56 -7.19 51.68
CA TRP A 158 44.20 -5.88 51.44
C TRP A 158 44.49 -5.61 49.97
N GLU A 159 44.23 -6.54 49.06
CA GLU A 159 44.33 -6.25 47.64
C GLU A 159 43.26 -5.21 47.28
N PRO A 160 43.64 -4.01 46.79
CA PRO A 160 42.68 -2.99 46.43
C PRO A 160 41.84 -3.55 45.28
N LYS A 161 40.58 -3.91 45.58
CA LYS A 161 39.62 -4.44 44.61
C LYS A 161 39.79 -3.68 43.31
N PRO A 162 40.17 -4.35 42.20
CA PRO A 162 40.47 -3.66 40.97
C PRO A 162 39.28 -2.77 40.68
N LYS A 163 39.49 -1.45 40.70
CA LYS A 163 38.44 -0.48 40.40
C LYS A 163 37.96 -0.86 39.02
N LEU A 164 36.78 -1.48 38.93
CA LEU A 164 36.13 -1.81 37.67
C LEU A 164 35.98 -0.48 36.96
N VAL A 165 36.92 -0.18 36.06
CA VAL A 165 36.89 1.03 35.26
C VAL A 165 35.62 0.91 34.46
N ALA A 166 34.63 1.74 34.80
CA ALA A 166 33.36 1.78 34.10
C ALA A 166 33.67 2.14 32.65
N VAL A 167 33.75 1.12 31.78
CA VAL A 167 33.92 1.31 30.35
C VAL A 167 32.71 2.12 29.90
N ALA A 168 32.94 3.38 29.52
CA ALA A 168 31.90 4.30 29.15
C ALA A 168 30.99 3.65 28.10
N ALA A 169 29.70 3.53 28.42
CA ALA A 169 28.75 2.92 27.52
C ALA A 169 28.70 3.74 26.23
N PRO A 170 28.88 3.12 25.05
CA PRO A 170 28.79 3.85 23.79
C PRO A 170 27.40 4.48 23.67
N LYS A 171 27.34 5.72 23.18
CA LYS A 171 26.06 6.41 22.92
C LYS A 171 25.29 5.62 21.87
N ILE A 172 24.22 4.94 22.29
CA ILE A 172 23.39 4.13 21.39
C ILE A 172 22.59 5.06 20.49
N ASN A 173 23.05 5.25 19.26
CA ASN A 173 22.29 5.89 18.19
C ASN A 173 21.10 4.98 17.80
N MET A 174 19.91 5.54 17.50
CA MET A 174 18.73 4.76 17.03
C MET A 174 18.51 4.87 15.52
N GLN A 175 19.49 5.42 14.80
CA GLN A 175 19.35 5.82 13.41
C GLN A 175 19.25 4.62 12.46
N ASN A 176 19.89 3.49 12.78
CA ASN A 176 19.80 2.30 11.94
C ASN A 176 18.42 1.66 12.04
N LYS A 177 17.80 1.66 13.22
CA LYS A 177 16.43 1.17 13.38
C LYS A 177 15.42 1.97 12.53
N ILE A 178 15.52 3.29 12.52
CA ILE A 178 14.64 4.16 11.73
C ILE A 178 14.86 3.90 10.25
N ALA A 179 16.12 3.90 9.80
CA ALA A 179 16.47 3.65 8.40
C ALA A 179 15.98 2.28 7.91
N LEU A 180 16.10 1.24 8.74
CA LEU A 180 15.64 -0.11 8.38
C LEU A 180 14.12 -0.14 8.21
N HIS A 181 13.38 0.48 9.14
CA HIS A 181 11.93 0.54 9.06
C HIS A 181 11.46 1.26 7.79
N ASP A 182 12.12 2.37 7.42
CA ASP A 182 11.79 3.12 6.20
C ASP A 182 12.04 2.29 4.94
N VAL A 183 13.15 1.55 4.88
CA VAL A 183 13.46 0.67 3.74
C VAL A 183 12.45 -0.47 3.63
N CYS A 184 12.14 -1.15 4.73
CA CYS A 184 11.15 -2.22 4.73
C CYS A 184 9.74 -1.71 4.41
N GLN A 185 9.36 -0.52 4.88
CA GLN A 185 8.08 0.11 4.53
C GLN A 185 7.99 0.44 3.04
N LYS A 186 9.09 0.92 2.43
CA LYS A 186 9.16 1.16 0.98
C LYS A 186 9.05 -0.13 0.17
N LEU A 187 9.56 -1.24 0.70
CA LEU A 187 9.50 -2.57 0.08
C LEU A 187 8.22 -3.35 0.42
N GLY A 188 7.35 -2.82 1.29
CA GLY A 188 6.13 -3.50 1.72
C GLY A 188 6.38 -4.75 2.58
N MET A 189 7.53 -4.83 3.26
CA MET A 189 7.90 -5.96 4.12
C MET A 189 7.63 -5.65 5.59
N VAL A 190 7.21 -6.69 6.33
CA VAL A 190 7.04 -6.62 7.79
C VAL A 190 8.33 -7.11 8.47
N ILE A 191 8.79 -6.35 9.46
CA ILE A 191 9.95 -6.68 10.28
C ILE A 191 9.47 -7.26 11.60
N GLU A 192 9.95 -8.44 11.97
CA GLU A 192 9.75 -9.03 13.29
C GLU A 192 11.10 -9.13 14.00
N LEU A 193 11.23 -8.45 15.15
CA LEU A 193 12.45 -8.43 15.97
C LEU A 193 12.20 -9.22 17.25
N ASP A 194 12.88 -10.35 17.41
CA ASP A 194 12.86 -11.16 18.64
C ASP A 194 14.17 -10.95 19.41
N VAL A 195 14.09 -10.50 20.66
CA VAL A 195 15.26 -10.25 21.53
C VAL A 195 15.09 -11.08 22.78
N ARG A 196 16.03 -12.00 23.02
CA ARG A 196 16.03 -12.93 24.15
C ARG A 196 17.23 -12.67 25.05
N GLU A 197 17.05 -12.85 26.35
CA GLU A 197 18.13 -12.73 27.33
C GLU A 197 18.80 -14.10 27.48
N THR A 198 20.07 -14.19 27.10
CA THR A 198 20.83 -15.45 27.11
C THR A 198 21.54 -15.67 28.44
N ALA A 199 21.91 -14.59 29.14
CA ALA A 199 22.43 -14.57 30.49
C ALA A 199 22.02 -13.24 31.17
N PRO A 200 22.11 -13.10 32.50
CA PRO A 200 21.76 -11.85 33.18
C PRO A 200 22.49 -10.65 32.56
N HIS A 201 21.73 -9.69 32.05
CA HIS A 201 22.25 -8.50 31.35
C HIS A 201 22.96 -8.76 30.00
N CYS A 202 22.77 -9.95 29.42
CA CYS A 202 23.28 -10.33 28.10
C CYS A 202 22.12 -10.70 27.18
N PHE A 203 21.87 -9.86 26.18
CA PHE A 203 20.78 -10.04 25.22
C PHE A 203 21.33 -10.54 23.90
N ALA A 204 20.68 -11.54 23.31
CA ALA A 204 20.84 -11.92 21.92
C ALA A 204 19.53 -11.61 21.17
N GLY A 205 19.56 -11.52 19.85
CA GLY A 205 18.32 -11.39 19.11
C GLY A 205 18.41 -11.85 17.67
N SER A 206 17.23 -12.01 17.08
CA SER A 206 17.03 -12.39 15.70
C SER A 206 16.05 -11.42 15.05
N ILE A 207 16.29 -11.12 13.77
CA ILE A 207 15.42 -10.28 12.97
C ILE A 207 14.94 -11.09 11.77
N LYS A 208 13.62 -11.19 11.63
CA LYS A 208 12.96 -11.80 10.47
C LYS A 208 12.38 -10.69 9.60
N ILE A 209 12.71 -10.71 8.33
CA ILE A 209 12.23 -9.73 7.34
C ILE A 209 11.47 -10.50 6.27
N GLY A 210 10.14 -10.44 6.33
CA GLY A 210 9.26 -11.27 5.51
C GLY A 210 9.49 -12.77 5.72
N GLU A 211 9.33 -13.57 4.66
CA GLU A 211 9.52 -15.03 4.69
C GLU A 211 10.94 -15.46 4.32
N ALA A 212 11.74 -14.58 3.70
CA ALA A 212 12.94 -14.97 2.97
C ALA A 212 14.26 -14.77 3.74
N ALA A 213 14.30 -13.88 4.74
CA ALA A 213 15.53 -13.54 5.44
C ALA A 213 15.35 -13.57 6.96
N CYS A 214 16.07 -14.48 7.62
CA CYS A 214 16.25 -14.50 9.06
C CYS A 214 17.72 -14.24 9.35
N ILE A 215 18.01 -13.13 10.03
CA ILE A 215 19.37 -12.80 10.48
C ILE A 215 19.39 -13.05 11.98
N GLU A 216 20.10 -14.09 12.39
CA GLU A 216 20.36 -14.37 13.79
C GLU A 216 21.72 -13.77 14.14
N ASN A 217 21.74 -12.71 14.96
CA ASN A 217 22.98 -12.08 15.35
C ASN A 217 23.35 -12.53 16.77
N LYS A 218 24.36 -13.38 16.87
CA LYS A 218 24.81 -14.03 18.11
C LYS A 218 25.81 -13.13 18.83
N GLY A 219 25.35 -11.98 19.31
CA GLY A 219 26.13 -11.15 20.23
C GLY A 219 25.50 -11.20 21.62
N PRO A 220 26.29 -11.31 22.71
CA PRO A 220 25.83 -10.86 24.01
C PRO A 220 25.89 -9.32 24.03
N PHE A 221 24.74 -8.68 23.85
CA PHE A 221 24.59 -7.23 23.98
C PHE A 221 24.28 -6.86 25.43
N ARG A 222 24.78 -5.71 25.90
CA ARG A 222 24.60 -5.29 27.30
C ARG A 222 23.19 -4.75 27.57
N SER A 223 22.46 -4.39 26.52
CA SER A 223 21.09 -3.89 26.63
C SER A 223 20.22 -4.36 25.47
N LYS A 224 18.91 -4.51 25.72
CA LYS A 224 17.90 -4.80 24.68
C LYS A 224 17.90 -3.75 23.56
N LYS A 225 18.23 -2.50 23.89
CA LYS A 225 18.28 -1.39 22.93
C LYS A 225 19.47 -1.55 21.98
N GLU A 226 20.65 -1.88 22.51
CA GLU A 226 21.87 -2.14 21.75
C GLU A 226 21.69 -3.37 20.84
N ALA A 227 21.07 -4.45 21.34
CA ALA A 227 20.76 -5.63 20.54
C ALA A 227 19.91 -5.29 19.31
N ARG A 228 18.85 -4.49 19.48
CA ARG A 228 17.98 -4.06 18.38
C ARG A 228 18.71 -3.18 17.36
N GLU A 229 19.57 -2.29 17.83
CA GLU A 229 20.34 -1.41 16.93
C GLU A 229 21.40 -2.20 16.15
N ALA A 230 22.11 -3.13 16.80
CA ALA A 230 23.08 -4.00 16.13
C ALA A 230 22.42 -4.95 15.12
N LEU A 231 21.23 -5.47 15.44
CA LEU A 231 20.41 -6.23 14.48
C LEU A 231 19.98 -5.35 13.30
N ALA A 232 19.56 -4.12 13.56
CA ALA A 232 19.15 -3.20 12.50
C ALA A 232 20.34 -2.82 11.59
N ALA A 233 21.51 -2.56 12.17
CA ALA A 233 22.74 -2.29 11.44
C ALA A 233 23.18 -3.47 10.57
N ALA A 234 23.04 -4.71 11.06
CA ALA A 234 23.34 -5.91 10.28
C ALA A 234 22.33 -6.16 9.13
N ALA A 235 21.06 -5.80 9.34
CA ALA A 235 19.99 -6.01 8.37
C ALA A 235 19.96 -4.98 7.23
N LEU A 236 20.33 -3.73 7.50
CA LEU A 236 20.32 -2.62 6.54
C LEU A 236 21.02 -2.93 5.20
N PRO A 237 22.27 -3.43 5.16
CA PRO A 237 22.95 -3.69 3.90
C PRO A 237 22.28 -4.79 3.08
N LEU A 238 21.65 -5.79 3.73
CA LEU A 238 20.88 -6.81 3.01
C LEU A 238 19.64 -6.21 2.35
N MET A 239 18.95 -5.30 3.05
CA MET A 239 17.76 -4.63 2.50
C MET A 239 18.09 -3.65 1.39
N GLN A 240 19.21 -2.93 1.50
CA GLN A 240 19.69 -2.05 0.42
C GLN A 240 20.04 -2.84 -0.86
N ARG A 241 20.61 -4.04 -0.73
CA ARG A 241 20.86 -4.94 -1.88
C ARG A 241 19.56 -5.37 -2.54
N VAL A 242 18.58 -5.85 -1.76
CA VAL A 242 17.24 -6.20 -2.29
C VAL A 242 16.57 -5.01 -2.98
N GLN A 243 16.73 -3.80 -2.42
CA GLN A 243 16.20 -2.58 -3.03
C GLN A 243 16.88 -2.25 -4.37
N LEU A 244 18.20 -2.46 -4.49
CA LEU A 244 18.93 -2.28 -5.75
C LEU A 244 18.56 -3.34 -6.78
N ASP A 245 18.45 -4.61 -6.38
CA ASP A 245 18.06 -5.70 -7.27
C ASP A 245 16.66 -5.51 -7.84
N ASN A 246 15.72 -5.02 -7.01
CA ASN A 246 14.38 -4.64 -7.46
C ASN A 246 14.41 -3.47 -8.47
N GLN A 247 15.34 -2.52 -8.33
CA GLN A 247 15.50 -1.41 -9.27
C GLN A 247 16.17 -1.82 -10.58
N GLN A 248 17.17 -2.72 -10.51
CA GLN A 248 17.91 -3.18 -11.68
C GLN A 248 17.08 -4.17 -12.52
N CYS A 249 16.34 -5.08 -11.90
CA CYS A 249 15.41 -5.97 -12.61
C CYS A 249 14.14 -5.26 -13.11
N GLY A 250 13.86 -4.05 -12.61
CA GLY A 250 12.68 -3.26 -12.93
C GLY A 250 12.63 -2.66 -14.34
N LYS A 251 13.68 -2.81 -15.17
CA LYS A 251 13.68 -2.20 -16.52
C LYS A 251 13.34 -3.14 -17.68
N LYS A 252 13.45 -4.48 -17.56
CA LYS A 252 13.21 -5.35 -18.74
C LYS A 252 12.52 -6.71 -18.56
N ALA A 253 12.33 -7.29 -17.36
CA ALA A 253 11.89 -8.69 -17.27
C ALA A 253 10.79 -9.05 -16.25
N VAL A 254 10.35 -8.15 -15.37
CA VAL A 254 9.36 -8.47 -14.32
C VAL A 254 7.91 -8.05 -14.69
N LEU A 255 7.73 -7.39 -15.84
CA LEU A 255 6.46 -6.76 -16.26
C LEU A 255 5.29 -7.72 -16.56
N VAL A 256 5.53 -9.03 -16.73
CA VAL A 256 4.50 -9.91 -17.34
C VAL A 256 3.83 -10.92 -16.39
N ARG A 257 4.44 -11.29 -15.25
CA ARG A 257 3.83 -12.30 -14.35
C ARG A 257 3.39 -11.82 -12.97
N LYS A 258 4.03 -10.80 -12.37
CA LYS A 258 3.53 -10.17 -11.13
C LYS A 258 2.44 -9.13 -11.37
N SER A 259 2.41 -8.53 -12.56
CA SER A 259 1.43 -7.49 -12.91
C SER A 259 -0.01 -8.00 -12.93
N ILE A 260 -0.28 -9.24 -13.32
CA ILE A 260 -1.68 -9.72 -13.41
C ILE A 260 -2.27 -9.95 -12.01
N ALA A 261 -1.55 -10.62 -11.11
CA ALA A 261 -2.02 -10.88 -9.75
C ALA A 261 -2.11 -9.60 -8.91
N GLU A 262 -1.14 -8.69 -9.01
CA GLU A 262 -1.18 -7.39 -8.31
C GLU A 262 -2.22 -6.44 -8.91
N HIS A 263 -2.43 -6.46 -10.23
CA HIS A 263 -3.49 -5.66 -10.85
C HIS A 263 -4.88 -6.20 -10.50
N LEU A 264 -5.04 -7.51 -10.32
CA LEU A 264 -6.28 -8.11 -9.83
C LEU A 264 -6.57 -7.77 -8.36
N THR A 265 -5.54 -7.62 -7.52
CA THR A 265 -5.73 -7.28 -6.11
C THR A 265 -5.84 -5.78 -5.86
N CYS A 266 -5.26 -4.92 -6.71
CA CYS A 266 -5.29 -3.46 -6.54
C CYS A 266 -6.49 -2.77 -7.19
N GLU A 267 -7.21 -3.42 -8.10
CA GLU A 267 -8.34 -2.79 -8.78
C GLU A 267 -9.50 -2.48 -7.80
N ASN A 268 -10.09 -1.29 -7.95
CA ASN A 268 -11.25 -0.87 -7.17
C ASN A 268 -12.53 -1.51 -7.74
N TRP A 269 -12.69 -2.82 -7.49
CA TRP A 269 -13.80 -3.62 -8.03
C TRP A 269 -15.18 -3.07 -7.66
N VAL A 270 -15.36 -2.62 -6.41
CA VAL A 270 -16.63 -2.05 -5.92
C VAL A 270 -16.98 -0.77 -6.67
N GLY A 271 -16.04 0.16 -6.78
CA GLY A 271 -16.26 1.42 -7.53
C GLY A 271 -16.47 1.18 -9.03
N THR A 272 -15.75 0.20 -9.59
CA THR A 272 -15.88 -0.16 -11.01
C THR A 272 -17.27 -0.73 -11.32
N LEU A 273 -17.79 -1.62 -10.46
CA LEU A 273 -19.16 -2.12 -10.59
C LEU A 273 -20.19 -1.00 -10.41
N GLN A 274 -20.03 -0.15 -9.42
CA GLN A 274 -20.95 0.96 -9.15
C GLN A 274 -21.03 1.93 -10.33
N ASN A 275 -19.88 2.33 -10.89
CA ASN A 275 -19.83 3.20 -12.07
C ASN A 275 -20.49 2.56 -13.28
N TYR A 276 -20.28 1.26 -13.48
CA TYR A 276 -20.93 0.52 -14.56
C TYR A 276 -22.46 0.53 -14.44
N VAL A 277 -22.98 0.20 -13.26
CA VAL A 277 -24.44 0.16 -13.01
C VAL A 277 -25.04 1.56 -13.16
N GLN A 278 -24.38 2.60 -12.66
CA GLN A 278 -24.83 3.98 -12.83
C GLN A 278 -24.84 4.44 -14.30
N ALA A 279 -23.87 3.99 -15.11
CA ALA A 279 -23.79 4.36 -16.53
C ALA A 279 -24.82 3.63 -17.41
N HIS A 280 -25.17 2.38 -17.08
CA HIS A 280 -26.01 1.53 -17.93
C HIS A 280 -27.48 1.45 -17.48
N VAL A 281 -27.75 1.61 -16.19
CA VAL A 281 -29.11 1.55 -15.65
C VAL A 281 -29.63 2.97 -15.43
N ARG A 282 -30.57 3.40 -16.28
CA ARG A 282 -31.29 4.67 -16.08
C ARG A 282 -32.04 4.61 -14.75
N GLY A 283 -31.79 5.56 -13.86
CA GLY A 283 -32.51 5.68 -12.59
C GLY A 283 -31.66 5.64 -11.32
N TYR A 284 -30.35 5.88 -11.39
CA TYR A 284 -29.46 5.93 -10.20
C TYR A 284 -29.56 4.70 -9.30
N VAL A 285 -29.76 3.53 -9.89
CA VAL A 285 -29.83 2.28 -9.12
C VAL A 285 -28.41 1.94 -8.64
N VAL A 286 -28.29 1.63 -7.35
CA VAL A 286 -27.01 1.22 -6.73
C VAL A 286 -27.00 -0.32 -6.63
N PRO A 287 -25.86 -1.00 -6.85
CA PRO A 287 -25.76 -2.43 -6.61
C PRO A 287 -26.14 -2.78 -5.16
N ASP A 288 -26.96 -3.80 -4.98
CA ASP A 288 -27.41 -4.25 -3.66
C ASP A 288 -26.47 -5.32 -3.11
N TYR A 289 -25.90 -5.05 -1.94
CA TYR A 289 -24.92 -5.92 -1.28
C TYR A 289 -25.53 -6.52 -0.02
N THR A 290 -25.78 -7.83 -0.05
CA THR A 290 -26.19 -8.57 1.15
C THR A 290 -24.95 -9.17 1.83
N VAL A 291 -24.70 -8.76 3.07
CA VAL A 291 -23.55 -9.22 3.88
C VAL A 291 -24.04 -10.20 4.94
N TYR A 292 -23.42 -11.38 4.98
CA TYR A 292 -23.67 -12.42 5.97
C TYR A 292 -22.52 -12.44 6.98
N GLU A 293 -22.83 -12.50 8.27
CA GLU A 293 -21.86 -12.50 9.35
C GLU A 293 -21.95 -13.81 10.13
N THR A 294 -20.82 -14.50 10.30
CA THR A 294 -20.76 -15.76 11.04
C THR A 294 -20.64 -15.47 12.54
N LYS A 295 -21.53 -16.06 13.34
CA LYS A 295 -21.50 -15.97 14.81
C LYS A 295 -20.40 -16.87 15.36
N GLY A 296 -19.16 -16.39 15.40
CA GLY A 296 -18.01 -17.09 15.99
C GLY A 296 -17.06 -16.14 16.70
N ASN A 297 -16.08 -16.70 17.45
CA ASN A 297 -15.08 -15.91 18.19
C ASN A 297 -14.22 -14.99 17.29
N LYS A 298 -14.15 -15.28 15.99
CA LYS A 298 -13.58 -14.40 14.97
C LYS A 298 -14.69 -14.13 13.95
N PRO A 299 -15.26 -12.91 13.88
CA PRO A 299 -16.33 -12.64 12.94
C PRO A 299 -15.77 -12.77 11.52
N GLN A 300 -16.37 -13.66 10.75
CA GLN A 300 -16.08 -13.85 9.34
C GLN A 300 -17.28 -13.39 8.53
N PHE A 301 -17.01 -12.82 7.36
CA PHE A 301 -18.01 -12.17 6.53
C PHE A 301 -18.08 -12.85 5.17
N ALA A 302 -19.28 -13.18 4.73
CA ALA A 302 -19.60 -13.55 3.37
C ALA A 302 -20.43 -12.41 2.75
N CYS A 303 -20.36 -12.23 1.44
CA CYS A 303 -21.11 -11.17 0.77
C CYS A 303 -21.56 -11.63 -0.59
N THR A 304 -22.78 -11.25 -0.92
CA THR A 304 -23.36 -11.44 -2.25
C THR A 304 -23.83 -10.09 -2.81
N VAL A 305 -23.78 -9.91 -4.12
CA VAL A 305 -24.19 -8.68 -4.81
C VAL A 305 -25.17 -8.98 -5.93
N THR A 306 -26.24 -8.18 -6.01
CA THR A 306 -27.21 -8.19 -7.11
C THR A 306 -27.32 -6.80 -7.72
N PHE A 307 -27.59 -6.72 -9.02
CA PHE A 307 -27.84 -5.45 -9.71
C PHE A 307 -28.75 -5.67 -10.94
N PRO A 308 -29.45 -4.63 -11.43
CA PRO A 308 -30.34 -4.76 -12.57
C PRO A 308 -29.59 -5.14 -13.86
N GLY A 309 -30.17 -6.04 -14.66
CA GLY A 309 -29.57 -6.52 -15.90
C GLY A 309 -28.56 -7.66 -15.73
N ALA A 310 -28.28 -8.08 -14.49
CA ALA A 310 -27.52 -9.28 -14.18
C ALA A 310 -28.42 -10.53 -14.06
N PRO A 311 -27.85 -11.75 -14.06
CA PRO A 311 -28.59 -12.97 -13.79
C PRO A 311 -29.25 -12.93 -12.40
N LEU A 312 -30.34 -13.68 -12.25
CA LEU A 312 -31.09 -13.76 -10.99
C LEU A 312 -30.24 -14.37 -9.85
N THR A 313 -29.22 -15.16 -10.19
CA THR A 313 -28.26 -15.69 -9.24
C THR A 313 -27.31 -14.57 -8.78
N PRO A 314 -27.23 -14.29 -7.46
CA PRO A 314 -26.36 -13.25 -6.95
C PRO A 314 -24.88 -13.61 -7.15
N PHE A 315 -24.03 -12.61 -7.37
CA PHE A 315 -22.58 -12.81 -7.45
C PHE A 315 -21.94 -12.83 -6.07
N GLY A 316 -20.82 -13.51 -5.92
CA GLY A 316 -20.20 -13.78 -4.63
C GLY A 316 -20.68 -15.10 -4.04
N SER A 317 -20.30 -15.33 -2.79
CA SER A 317 -20.58 -16.59 -2.10
C SER A 317 -21.09 -16.33 -0.69
N THR A 318 -22.05 -17.14 -0.25
CA THR A 318 -22.51 -17.22 1.14
C THR A 318 -21.63 -18.11 1.99
N THR A 319 -20.81 -18.96 1.37
CA THR A 319 -19.95 -19.95 2.03
C THR A 319 -18.49 -19.52 2.09
N GLU A 320 -18.05 -18.59 1.23
CA GLU A 320 -16.69 -18.05 1.25
C GLU A 320 -16.56 -16.98 2.33
N LEU A 321 -15.71 -17.26 3.31
CA LEU A 321 -15.59 -16.49 4.55
C LEU A 321 -14.34 -15.60 4.51
N TRP A 322 -14.55 -14.29 4.63
CA TRP A 322 -13.51 -13.27 4.61
C TRP A 322 -13.31 -12.66 6.00
N PRO A 323 -12.09 -12.19 6.35
CA PRO A 323 -11.83 -11.59 7.67
C PRO A 323 -12.42 -10.19 7.83
N SER A 324 -12.84 -9.52 6.75
CA SER A 324 -13.45 -8.18 6.81
C SER A 324 -14.65 -8.00 5.87
N LYS A 325 -15.64 -7.20 6.29
CA LYS A 325 -16.83 -6.84 5.47
C LYS A 325 -16.42 -6.19 4.14
N SER A 326 -15.36 -5.38 4.15
CA SER A 326 -14.84 -4.71 2.96
C SER A 326 -14.27 -5.69 1.93
N GLU A 327 -13.58 -6.73 2.40
CA GLU A 327 -12.96 -7.72 1.53
C GLU A 327 -14.00 -8.66 0.92
N ALA A 328 -14.99 -9.09 1.72
CA ALA A 328 -16.14 -9.84 1.23
C ALA A 328 -16.89 -9.08 0.11
N ARG A 329 -17.16 -7.78 0.30
CA ARG A 329 -17.79 -6.94 -0.74
C ARG A 329 -16.92 -6.82 -1.98
N LYS A 330 -15.61 -6.69 -1.82
CA LYS A 330 -14.65 -6.61 -2.94
C LYS A 330 -14.61 -7.91 -3.73
N ALA A 331 -14.67 -9.06 -3.06
CA ALA A 331 -14.73 -10.38 -3.70
C ALA A 331 -16.03 -10.57 -4.51
N ALA A 332 -17.19 -10.23 -3.93
CA ALA A 332 -18.47 -10.27 -4.63
C ALA A 332 -18.51 -9.32 -5.83
N ALA A 333 -18.02 -8.08 -5.67
CA ALA A 333 -17.91 -7.11 -6.76
C ALA A 333 -16.94 -7.57 -7.86
N ARG A 334 -15.85 -8.26 -7.51
CA ARG A 334 -14.89 -8.82 -8.46
C ARG A 334 -15.58 -9.85 -9.36
N GLU A 335 -16.35 -10.78 -8.80
CA GLU A 335 -17.08 -11.78 -9.61
C GLU A 335 -18.08 -11.12 -10.56
N ALA A 336 -18.85 -10.14 -10.08
CA ALA A 336 -19.77 -9.37 -10.90
C ALA A 336 -19.05 -8.66 -12.07
N VAL A 337 -17.92 -7.99 -11.82
CA VAL A 337 -17.15 -7.30 -12.87
C VAL A 337 -16.52 -8.29 -13.86
N LEU A 338 -16.04 -9.45 -13.38
CA LEU A 338 -15.51 -10.49 -14.27
C LEU A 338 -16.59 -11.07 -15.18
N TRP A 339 -17.81 -11.25 -14.66
CA TRP A 339 -18.96 -11.65 -15.46
C TRP A 339 -19.33 -10.56 -16.48
N LEU A 340 -19.36 -9.28 -16.10
CA LEU A 340 -19.60 -8.18 -17.04
C LEU A 340 -18.57 -8.17 -18.19
N ARG A 341 -17.30 -8.38 -17.86
CA ARG A 341 -16.22 -8.51 -18.86
C ARG A 341 -16.44 -9.71 -19.77
N SER A 342 -16.96 -10.83 -19.26
CA SER A 342 -17.24 -12.02 -20.09
C SER A 342 -18.44 -11.82 -21.02
N GLN A 343 -19.36 -10.91 -20.69
CA GLN A 343 -20.45 -10.48 -21.59
C GLN A 343 -19.97 -9.48 -22.67
N GLY A 344 -18.68 -9.13 -22.71
CA GLY A 344 -18.14 -8.12 -23.62
C GLY A 344 -18.48 -6.68 -23.22
N ALA A 345 -18.99 -6.45 -22.01
CA ALA A 345 -19.25 -5.11 -21.52
C ALA A 345 -17.91 -4.44 -21.17
N ASP A 346 -17.62 -3.30 -21.81
CA ASP A 346 -16.40 -2.54 -21.52
C ASP A 346 -16.53 -1.76 -20.20
N VAL A 347 -16.25 -2.45 -19.10
CA VAL A 347 -16.31 -1.88 -17.75
C VAL A 347 -15.20 -0.82 -17.52
N ARG A 348 -14.16 -0.77 -18.38
CA ARG A 348 -13.09 0.23 -18.28
C ARG A 348 -13.47 1.55 -18.93
N ALA A 349 -14.24 1.52 -20.02
CA ALA A 349 -14.76 2.74 -20.65
C ALA A 349 -15.61 3.58 -19.68
N ALA A 350 -16.35 2.92 -18.78
CA ALA A 350 -17.14 3.58 -17.74
C ALA A 350 -16.32 4.28 -16.64
N GLN A 351 -15.01 4.01 -16.51
CA GLN A 351 -14.13 4.74 -15.58
C GLN A 351 -13.72 6.13 -16.09
N VAL A 352 -13.91 6.44 -17.37
CA VAL A 352 -13.37 7.66 -18.01
C VAL A 352 -14.33 8.85 -17.94
N LEU A 353 -15.57 8.67 -17.48
CA LEU A 353 -16.40 9.82 -17.11
C LEU A 353 -15.85 10.43 -15.82
N PRO A 354 -15.32 11.67 -15.86
CA PRO A 354 -14.72 12.30 -14.70
C PRO A 354 -15.83 12.60 -13.69
N THR A 355 -16.01 11.69 -12.74
CA THR A 355 -16.63 12.05 -11.47
C THR A 355 -15.65 12.98 -10.74
N PRO A 356 -16.10 14.09 -10.16
CA PRO A 356 -15.23 14.98 -9.38
C PRO A 356 -14.83 14.28 -8.08
N ALA A 357 -13.73 13.51 -8.12
CA ALA A 357 -13.29 12.70 -6.98
C ALA A 357 -11.79 12.84 -6.70
N CYS A 358 -11.51 13.23 -5.46
CA CYS A 358 -10.23 13.38 -4.77
C CYS A 358 -9.15 12.35 -5.12
N LYS A 359 -8.05 12.83 -5.71
CA LYS A 359 -6.79 12.08 -5.83
C LYS A 359 -6.01 12.17 -4.52
N LYS A 360 -6.11 11.16 -3.65
CA LYS A 360 -5.12 10.94 -2.57
C LYS A 360 -3.82 10.44 -3.20
N ARG A 361 -2.92 11.36 -3.54
CA ARG A 361 -1.54 11.04 -3.95
C ARG A 361 -0.63 11.14 -2.72
N LYS A 362 -0.12 9.99 -2.27
CA LYS A 362 0.88 9.89 -1.20
C LYS A 362 2.23 10.33 -1.79
N GLN A 363 2.68 11.54 -1.46
CA GLN A 363 3.95 12.08 -1.91
C GLN A 363 5.03 11.80 -0.86
N THR A 364 6.03 11.03 -1.26
CA THR A 364 7.27 10.74 -0.56
C THR A 364 8.19 11.95 -0.66
N GLY A 365 8.61 12.49 0.49
CA GLY A 365 9.50 13.66 0.58
C GLY A 365 10.97 13.32 0.31
N THR A 366 11.65 14.24 -0.36
CA THR A 366 13.09 14.31 -0.60
C THR A 366 13.78 14.99 0.61
N PRO A 367 14.96 14.55 1.08
CA PRO A 367 15.66 15.22 2.17
C PRO A 367 16.39 16.50 1.71
N PRO A 368 16.50 17.55 2.55
CA PRO A 368 17.21 18.77 2.23
C PRO A 368 18.73 18.62 2.39
N GLN A 369 19.47 19.32 1.52
CA GLN A 369 20.92 19.45 1.59
C GLN A 369 21.33 20.40 2.72
N VAL A 370 22.47 20.06 3.33
CA VAL A 370 23.17 20.82 4.36
C VAL A 370 23.82 22.04 3.71
N ILE A 371 23.50 23.23 4.20
CA ILE A 371 24.33 24.44 4.00
C ILE A 371 24.69 24.95 5.39
N GLU A 372 25.96 25.32 5.51
CA GLU A 372 26.69 25.69 6.71
C GLU A 372 26.12 26.92 7.43
N ALA A 373 26.39 26.97 8.73
CA ALA A 373 25.87 27.94 9.68
C ALA A 373 26.68 29.23 9.68
N ASP A 374 25.98 30.37 9.65
CA ASP A 374 26.46 31.63 10.21
C ASP A 374 25.58 32.00 11.41
N GLU A 375 26.24 32.25 12.54
CA GLU A 375 25.65 32.65 13.81
C GLU A 375 25.29 34.15 13.77
N ASN A 376 23.99 34.47 13.88
CA ASN A 376 23.39 35.71 14.46
C ASN A 376 22.12 36.21 13.74
N PHE A 377 21.09 35.36 13.58
CA PHE A 377 19.77 35.87 13.15
C PHE A 377 18.60 35.25 13.92
N THR A 378 18.21 35.91 15.01
CA THR A 378 16.93 35.72 15.69
C THR A 378 15.85 36.56 14.99
N GLY A 379 15.18 35.99 14.00
CA GLY A 379 14.13 36.70 13.28
C GLY A 379 13.25 35.75 12.46
N SER A 380 12.14 35.31 13.07
CA SER A 380 11.09 34.48 12.48
C SER A 380 10.49 35.12 11.22
N THR A 381 11.10 34.84 10.07
CA THR A 381 10.50 35.05 8.75
C THR A 381 10.75 33.78 7.96
N GLN A 382 9.70 32.96 7.82
CA GLN A 382 9.75 31.86 6.86
C GLN A 382 9.85 32.49 5.49
N ALA A 383 11.00 32.35 4.84
CA ALA A 383 11.19 32.73 3.45
C ALA A 383 10.15 31.98 2.61
N LEU A 384 9.23 32.73 2.01
CA LEU A 384 8.27 32.26 1.04
C LEU A 384 9.04 31.73 -0.16
N THR A 385 9.22 30.42 -0.27
CA THR A 385 9.55 29.80 -1.55
C THR A 385 8.40 30.05 -2.51
N GLU A 386 8.73 30.42 -3.75
CA GLU A 386 7.76 30.73 -4.81
C GLU A 386 6.70 29.63 -4.90
N VAL A 387 5.47 29.99 -4.54
CA VAL A 387 4.32 29.08 -4.59
C VAL A 387 3.92 28.94 -6.06
N ASP A 388 4.15 27.76 -6.64
CA ASP A 388 3.64 27.41 -7.96
C ASP A 388 2.10 27.38 -7.93
N VAL A 389 1.50 28.47 -8.42
CA VAL A 389 0.05 28.71 -8.41
C VAL A 389 -0.73 27.69 -9.27
N ASN A 390 -0.05 26.87 -10.07
CA ASN A 390 -0.68 25.92 -10.99
C ASN A 390 -0.86 24.50 -10.42
N ALA A 391 -0.34 24.17 -9.24
CA ALA A 391 -0.52 22.87 -8.58
C ALA A 391 -1.87 22.73 -7.83
N ILE A 392 -2.97 23.17 -8.44
CA ILE A 392 -4.31 23.37 -7.82
C ILE A 392 -4.97 22.07 -7.29
N GLY A 393 -4.36 20.90 -7.49
CA GLY A 393 -5.01 19.60 -7.27
C GLY A 393 -4.81 18.90 -5.93
N SER A 394 -3.86 19.31 -5.07
CA SER A 394 -3.47 18.51 -3.89
C SER A 394 -3.50 19.21 -2.54
N ASP A 395 -3.74 20.52 -2.51
CA ASP A 395 -3.65 21.26 -1.26
C ASP A 395 -4.85 20.96 -0.36
N SER A 396 -4.56 20.64 0.91
CA SER A 396 -5.62 20.56 1.92
C SER A 396 -6.32 21.91 2.07
N LEU A 397 -7.62 21.91 2.37
CA LEU A 397 -8.40 23.16 2.52
C LEU A 397 -7.75 24.18 3.48
N PRO A 398 -7.22 23.78 4.66
CA PRO A 398 -6.51 24.72 5.53
C PRO A 398 -5.24 25.29 4.90
N GLN A 399 -4.51 24.49 4.11
CA GLN A 399 -3.33 24.96 3.39
C GLN A 399 -3.70 25.94 2.29
N ARG A 400 -4.82 25.71 1.58
CA ARG A 400 -5.32 26.65 0.58
C ARG A 400 -5.72 27.99 1.20
N VAL A 401 -6.35 27.97 2.39
CA VAL A 401 -6.62 29.20 3.17
C VAL A 401 -5.30 29.90 3.50
N HIS A 402 -4.32 29.16 4.04
CA HIS A 402 -3.01 29.70 4.39
C HIS A 402 -2.32 30.40 3.20
N ASN A 403 -2.28 29.73 2.05
CA ASN A 403 -1.69 30.25 0.82
C ASN A 403 -2.45 31.48 0.30
N MET A 404 -3.79 31.47 0.36
CA MET A 404 -4.61 32.60 -0.10
C MET A 404 -4.48 33.83 0.80
N VAL A 405 -4.42 33.62 2.11
CA VAL A 405 -4.20 34.68 3.11
C VAL A 405 -2.83 35.33 2.89
N ALA A 406 -1.78 34.50 2.71
CA ALA A 406 -0.43 34.98 2.40
C ALA A 406 -0.39 35.76 1.08
N LEU A 407 -1.04 35.26 0.03
CA LEU A 407 -1.13 35.91 -1.28
C LEU A 407 -1.78 37.29 -1.21
N LEU A 408 -2.79 37.46 -0.36
CA LEU A 408 -3.49 38.74 -0.18
C LEU A 408 -2.77 39.70 0.78
N GLY A 409 -1.65 39.29 1.37
CA GLY A 409 -0.87 40.10 2.31
C GLY A 409 -1.52 40.25 3.69
N PHE A 410 -2.36 39.28 4.08
CA PHE A 410 -2.98 39.24 5.40
C PHE A 410 -2.22 38.30 6.34
N THR A 411 -2.43 38.46 7.64
CA THR A 411 -1.88 37.60 8.68
C THR A 411 -2.70 36.31 8.79
N GLN A 412 -2.04 35.21 9.18
CA GLN A 412 -2.70 33.92 9.35
C GLN A 412 -3.81 33.98 10.40
N PRO A 413 -5.03 33.52 10.08
CA PRO A 413 -6.15 33.63 11.00
C PRO A 413 -6.08 32.60 12.13
N ALA A 414 -6.71 32.94 13.26
CA ALA A 414 -6.90 32.05 14.38
C ALA A 414 -8.19 31.24 14.22
N TRP A 415 -8.18 29.97 14.64
CA TRP A 415 -9.33 29.06 14.60
C TRP A 415 -9.95 28.96 15.99
N ASP A 416 -11.04 29.69 16.24
CA ASP A 416 -11.80 29.62 17.48
C ASP A 416 -12.66 28.34 17.47
N THR A 417 -12.37 27.42 18.40
CA THR A 417 -13.02 26.11 18.47
C THR A 417 -13.73 25.96 19.82
N LYS A 418 -15.05 25.78 19.80
CA LYS A 418 -15.88 25.62 21.01
C LYS A 418 -16.65 24.31 20.93
N PRO A 419 -16.72 23.51 22.01
CA PRO A 419 -17.63 22.37 22.05
C PRO A 419 -19.06 22.88 21.84
N SER A 420 -19.81 22.26 20.93
CA SER A 420 -21.19 22.66 20.68
C SER A 420 -22.03 22.37 21.92
N LEU A 421 -22.70 23.40 22.46
CA LEU A 421 -23.72 23.18 23.48
C LEU A 421 -24.93 22.56 22.79
N PRO A 422 -25.46 21.43 23.29
CA PRO A 422 -26.69 20.87 22.74
C PRO A 422 -27.81 21.93 22.85
N PRO A 423 -28.75 21.96 21.88
CA PRO A 423 -29.88 22.86 21.94
C PRO A 423 -30.59 22.75 23.30
N PRO A 424 -30.99 23.88 23.92
CA PRO A 424 -31.75 23.84 25.17
C PRO A 424 -33.03 23.02 24.94
N GLY A 425 -33.15 21.88 25.64
CA GLY A 425 -34.30 20.96 25.53
C GLY A 425 -33.95 19.51 25.18
N THR A 426 -32.75 19.22 24.66
CA THR A 426 -32.29 17.83 24.46
C THR A 426 -31.72 17.25 25.77
N LEU A 427 -32.48 16.34 26.37
CA LEU A 427 -32.19 15.67 27.64
C LEU A 427 -30.92 14.80 27.59
N ALA A 428 -30.30 14.66 28.78
CA ALA A 428 -29.12 13.86 29.15
C ALA A 428 -27.74 14.49 28.90
N ARG A 429 -27.29 15.24 29.92
CA ARG A 429 -25.98 15.89 30.09
C ARG A 429 -24.80 14.91 30.30
N ASP A 430 -25.06 13.60 30.34
CA ASP A 430 -24.13 12.61 30.90
C ASP A 430 -23.44 11.72 29.84
N GLN A 431 -23.72 11.93 28.55
CA GLN A 431 -23.08 11.21 27.44
C GLN A 431 -22.65 12.11 26.27
N SER A 432 -22.34 13.39 26.54
CA SER A 432 -21.69 14.25 25.54
C SER A 432 -20.23 13.85 25.33
N LEU A 433 -20.01 12.64 24.81
CA LEU A 433 -18.81 12.28 24.08
C LEU A 433 -18.56 13.40 23.06
N GLY A 434 -17.51 14.19 23.30
CA GLY A 434 -17.17 15.46 22.64
C GLY A 434 -16.97 15.38 21.12
N GLY A 435 -18.03 15.00 20.40
CA GLY A 435 -18.05 14.84 18.97
C GLY A 435 -18.44 16.14 18.27
N PHE A 436 -19.40 16.90 18.80
CA PHE A 436 -19.90 18.11 18.14
C PHE A 436 -19.08 19.34 18.51
N VAL A 437 -18.65 20.07 17.49
CA VAL A 437 -17.77 21.22 17.60
C VAL A 437 -18.34 22.37 16.78
N ASP A 438 -18.38 23.54 17.40
CA ASP A 438 -18.58 24.82 16.74
C ASP A 438 -17.21 25.41 16.42
N MET A 439 -17.02 25.90 15.20
CA MET A 439 -15.74 26.48 14.77
C MET A 439 -15.97 27.77 14.00
N ALA A 440 -15.11 28.77 14.23
CA ALA A 440 -15.08 30.00 13.47
C ALA A 440 -13.64 30.45 13.23
N CYS A 441 -13.42 31.18 12.15
CA CYS A 441 -12.14 31.78 11.78
C CYS A 441 -12.15 33.26 12.18
N VAL A 442 -11.10 33.74 12.84
CA VAL A 442 -10.97 35.13 13.29
C VAL A 442 -9.65 35.71 12.79
N PHE A 443 -9.74 36.80 12.04
CA PHE A 443 -8.57 37.58 11.60
C PHE A 443 -8.20 38.62 12.65
N ILE A 444 -6.93 39.05 12.65
CA ILE A 444 -6.48 40.10 13.57
C ILE A 444 -7.13 41.45 13.20
N ALA A 445 -7.33 42.33 14.19
CA ALA A 445 -7.99 43.62 13.98
C ALA A 445 -7.32 44.47 12.88
N LYS A 446 -5.98 44.43 12.78
CA LYS A 446 -5.22 45.13 11.73
C LYS A 446 -5.58 44.70 10.30
N ASP A 447 -5.92 43.43 10.08
CA ASP A 447 -6.34 42.95 8.76
C ASP A 447 -7.80 43.31 8.49
N ALA A 448 -8.64 43.34 9.52
CA ALA A 448 -10.02 43.81 9.43
C ALA A 448 -10.12 45.32 9.16
N GLU A 449 -9.17 46.13 9.65
CA GLU A 449 -9.06 47.54 9.31
C GLU A 449 -8.72 47.75 7.83
N LYS A 450 -7.87 46.90 7.25
CA LYS A 450 -7.50 46.93 5.83
C LYS A 450 -8.62 46.42 4.93
N GLU A 451 -9.36 45.41 5.38
CA GLU A 451 -10.45 44.79 4.63
C GLU A 451 -11.63 44.53 5.58
N PRO A 452 -12.66 45.42 5.59
CA PRO A 452 -13.79 45.33 6.51
C PRO A 452 -14.57 44.01 6.43
N ARG A 453 -14.53 43.31 5.28
CA ARG A 453 -15.13 41.98 5.12
C ARG A 453 -14.48 40.91 6.00
N LEU A 454 -13.26 41.14 6.49
CA LEU A 454 -12.56 40.25 7.41
C LEU A 454 -12.90 40.52 8.89
N ALA A 455 -13.74 41.50 9.19
CA ALA A 455 -14.13 41.82 10.56
C ALA A 455 -15.03 40.71 11.17
N GLY A 456 -14.70 40.29 12.39
CA GLY A 456 -15.53 39.36 13.17
C GLY A 456 -15.21 37.88 12.95
N ARG A 457 -16.23 37.03 13.20
CA ARG A 457 -16.14 35.56 13.09
C ARG A 457 -16.59 35.13 11.69
N ILE A 458 -15.66 34.67 10.88
CA ILE A 458 -15.88 34.24 9.49
C ILE A 458 -16.04 32.72 9.44
N GLY A 459 -16.95 32.24 8.60
CA GLY A 459 -17.15 30.80 8.38
C GLY A 459 -17.61 30.07 9.63
N GLU A 460 -18.48 30.69 10.44
CA GLU A 460 -19.02 30.06 11.65
C GLU A 460 -19.83 28.80 11.27
N VAL A 461 -19.36 27.66 11.74
CA VAL A 461 -20.05 26.36 11.62
C VAL A 461 -20.46 25.90 13.01
N LYS A 462 -21.69 25.39 13.12
CA LYS A 462 -22.27 24.93 14.39
C LYS A 462 -22.67 23.46 14.32
N ASN A 463 -22.59 22.76 15.43
CA ASN A 463 -23.01 21.36 15.59
C ASN A 463 -22.37 20.40 14.56
N VAL A 464 -21.07 20.56 14.27
CA VAL A 464 -20.38 19.67 13.33
C VAL A 464 -19.70 18.53 14.08
N TYR A 465 -20.04 17.29 13.73
CA TYR A 465 -19.39 16.11 14.31
C TYR A 465 -17.94 15.97 13.81
N GLY A 466 -16.99 16.12 14.73
CA GLY A 466 -15.56 15.98 14.56
C GLY A 466 -14.85 17.31 14.25
N ARG A 467 -13.82 17.63 15.03
CA ARG A 467 -12.99 18.84 14.84
C ARG A 467 -12.42 18.98 13.43
N LYS A 468 -12.02 17.87 12.80
CA LYS A 468 -11.47 17.87 11.43
C LYS A 468 -12.51 18.33 10.40
N LYS A 469 -13.72 17.76 10.47
CA LYS A 469 -14.81 18.10 9.55
C LYS A 469 -15.29 19.54 9.78
N ALA A 470 -15.38 19.97 11.04
CA ALA A 470 -15.70 21.36 11.40
C ALA A 470 -14.70 22.34 10.77
N LYS A 471 -13.40 22.04 10.87
CA LYS A 471 -12.34 22.86 10.28
C LYS A 471 -12.41 22.91 8.74
N GLU A 472 -12.64 21.78 8.09
CA GLU A 472 -12.78 21.73 6.62
C GLU A 472 -13.97 22.56 6.13
N MET A 473 -15.13 22.48 6.81
CA MET A 473 -16.31 23.29 6.47
C MET A 473 -16.07 24.79 6.72
N CYS A 474 -15.45 25.14 7.84
CA CYS A 474 -15.07 26.52 8.16
C CYS A 474 -14.10 27.09 7.10
N CYS A 475 -13.12 26.29 6.64
CA CYS A 475 -12.18 26.70 5.59
C CYS A 475 -12.87 27.01 4.25
N LEU A 476 -13.92 26.29 3.87
CA LEU A 476 -14.65 26.55 2.62
C LEU A 476 -15.29 27.93 2.61
N GLU A 477 -15.96 28.31 3.70
CA GLU A 477 -16.57 29.64 3.83
C GLU A 477 -15.51 30.75 3.86
N VAL A 478 -14.39 30.53 4.57
CA VAL A 478 -13.27 31.48 4.59
C VAL A 478 -12.68 31.67 3.18
N LEU A 479 -12.47 30.58 2.43
CA LEU A 479 -11.97 30.65 1.06
C LEU A 479 -12.90 31.44 0.15
N ARG A 480 -14.22 31.25 0.28
CA ARG A 480 -15.21 32.01 -0.49
C ARG A 480 -15.09 33.51 -0.25
N VAL A 481 -14.88 33.94 1.00
CA VAL A 481 -14.66 35.36 1.34
C VAL A 481 -13.34 35.87 0.75
N LEU A 482 -12.25 35.11 0.91
CA LEU A 482 -10.93 35.48 0.39
C LEU A 482 -10.89 35.56 -1.14
N GLU A 483 -11.58 34.65 -1.84
CA GLU A 483 -11.72 34.68 -3.30
C GLU A 483 -12.51 35.90 -3.77
N GLY A 484 -13.57 36.28 -3.04
CA GLY A 484 -14.30 37.53 -3.30
C GLY A 484 -13.44 38.78 -3.12
N ILE A 485 -12.58 38.81 -2.09
CA ILE A 485 -11.61 39.90 -1.89
C ILE A 485 -10.60 39.93 -3.03
N LYS A 486 -10.05 38.77 -3.41
CA LYS A 486 -9.12 38.64 -4.54
C LYS A 486 -9.70 39.13 -5.86
N GLN A 487 -10.98 38.88 -6.12
CA GLN A 487 -11.66 39.35 -7.33
C GLN A 487 -11.97 40.85 -7.32
N SER A 488 -12.08 41.47 -6.13
CA SER A 488 -12.39 42.89 -5.99
C SER A 488 -11.15 43.79 -6.12
N ARG A 489 -9.95 43.21 -5.92
CA ARG A 489 -8.65 43.87 -6.11
C ARG A 489 -8.18 43.65 -7.54
#